data_AF-A0A4Q2DDU6-F1
#
_entry.id   AF-A0A4Q2DDU6-F1
#
_cell.length_a   1.000
_cell.length_b   1.000
_cell.length_c   1.000
_cell.angle_alpha   90.00
_cell.angle_beta   90.00
_cell.angle_gamma   90.00
#
_symmetry.space_group_name_H-M   'P 1'
#
loop_
_entity.id
_entity.type
_entity.pdbx_description
1 polymer ?
#
loop_
_entity_poly.entity_id
_entity_poly.type
_entity_poly.pdbx_seq_one_letter_code
_entity_poly.pdbx_strand_id
1 'polypeptide(L)' 'MASPLSALSASVTRILFLTGFSKELKTKDIQAAFSDYDGVSGGFKIKWRDDTSLLIVFSDASVGV' A
#
# COMPACT_ATOMS: atom_id res chain seq x y z
N MET A 1 6.87 10.81 21.98
CA MET A 1 7.08 9.47 22.55
C MET A 1 6.55 8.46 21.53
N ALA A 2 7.45 7.70 20.90
CA ALA A 2 7.08 6.65 19.96
C ALA A 2 6.62 5.43 20.76
N SER A 3 5.36 5.03 20.58
CA SER A 3 4.81 3.82 21.19
C SER A 3 5.60 2.61 20.68
N PRO A 4 6.10 1.71 21.55
CA PRO A 4 6.73 0.49 21.09
C PRO A 4 5.69 -0.30 20.32
N LEU A 5 5.93 -0.50 19.03
CA LEU A 5 5.13 -1.32 18.14
C LEU A 5 5.16 -2.75 18.71
N SER A 6 4.13 -3.04 19.51
CA SER A 6 3.85 -4.35 20.06
C SER A 6 4.05 -5.39 18.98
N ALA A 7 4.84 -6.43 19.29
CA ALA A 7 5.12 -7.58 18.44
C ALA A 7 3.87 -8.00 17.66
N LEU A 8 3.81 -7.58 16.40
CA LEU A 8 2.62 -7.69 15.57
C LEU A 8 2.65 -9.05 14.88
N SER A 9 2.00 -9.99 15.59
CA SER A 9 1.31 -11.19 15.12
C SER A 9 1.39 -11.45 13.61
N ALA A 10 1.80 -12.66 13.23
CA ALA A 10 2.09 -13.17 11.88
C ALA A 10 0.92 -13.17 10.86
N SER A 11 -0.05 -12.26 10.99
CA SER A 11 -1.18 -12.07 10.07
C SER A 11 -1.55 -10.59 9.92
N VAL A 12 -0.55 -9.71 9.82
CA VAL A 12 -0.77 -8.27 9.62
C VAL A 12 -0.76 -7.94 8.14
N THR A 13 -1.96 -7.92 7.54
CA THR A 13 -2.14 -7.34 6.20
C THR A 13 -2.20 -5.82 6.33
N ARG A 14 -1.19 -5.11 5.81
CA ARG A 14 -1.22 -3.65 5.76
C ARG A 14 -1.87 -3.19 4.47
N ILE A 15 -2.91 -2.36 4.60
CA ILE A 15 -3.70 -1.86 3.48
C ILE A 15 -3.71 -0.34 3.54
N LEU A 16 -3.35 0.31 2.44
CA LEU A 16 -3.53 1.76 2.25
C LEU A 16 -4.81 2.00 1.45
N PHE A 17 -5.63 2.94 1.92
CA PHE A 17 -6.80 3.42 1.19
C PHE A 17 -6.49 4.80 0.62
N LEU A 18 -6.56 4.92 -0.70
CA LEU A 18 -6.35 6.17 -1.43
C LEU A 18 -7.68 6.63 -2.01
N THR A 19 -7.98 7.92 -1.83
CA THR A 19 -9.21 8.54 -2.30
C THR A 19 -8.97 9.99 -2.70
N GLY A 20 -9.85 10.55 -3.54
CA GLY A 20 -9.78 11.95 -3.96
C GLY A 20 -8.75 12.22 -5.06
N PHE A 21 -8.26 11.19 -5.74
CA PHE A 21 -7.40 11.34 -6.91
C PHE A 21 -8.23 11.51 -8.20
N SER A 22 -7.61 12.09 -9.24
CA SER A 22 -8.28 12.35 -10.52
C SER A 22 -8.68 11.06 -11.24
N LYS A 23 -9.86 11.05 -11.88
CA LYS A 23 -10.38 9.91 -12.68
C LYS A 23 -9.52 9.52 -13.89
N GLU A 24 -8.54 10.34 -14.22
CA GLU A 24 -7.60 10.09 -15.32
C GLU A 24 -6.44 9.19 -14.89
N LEU A 25 -6.33 8.92 -13.60
CA LEU A 25 -5.26 8.14 -13.00
C LEU A 25 -5.44 6.66 -13.33
N LYS A 26 -4.40 6.05 -13.90
CA LYS A 26 -4.42 4.65 -14.30
C LYS A 26 -3.57 3.79 -13.38
N THR A 27 -3.78 2.48 -13.42
CA THR A 27 -3.00 1.51 -12.63
C THR A 27 -1.49 1.67 -12.81
N LYS A 28 -1.03 2.06 -14.01
CA LYS A 28 0.39 2.34 -14.29
C LYS A 28 0.96 3.49 -13.45
N ASP A 29 0.15 4.51 -13.18
CA ASP A 29 0.58 5.71 -12.45
C ASP A 29 0.69 5.38 -10.95
N ILE A 30 -0.20 4.51 -10.45
CA ILE A 30 -0.08 3.92 -9.10
C ILE A 30 1.14 3.01 -9.02
N GLN A 31 1.36 2.14 -10.00
CA GLN A 31 2.55 1.28 -10.02
C GLN A 31 3.83 2.12 -10.04
N ALA A 32 3.87 3.22 -10.80
CA ALA A 32 4.98 4.16 -10.82
C ALA A 32 5.17 4.84 -9.45
N ALA A 33 4.10 5.34 -8.84
CA ALA A 33 4.14 6.02 -7.54
C ALA A 33 4.58 5.10 -6.38
N PHE A 34 4.32 3.80 -6.48
CA PHE A 34 4.68 2.81 -5.48
C PHE A 34 5.80 1.87 -5.96
N SER A 35 6.53 2.20 -7.02
CA SER A 35 7.57 1.35 -7.61
C SER A 35 8.68 0.99 -6.62
N ASP A 36 9.03 1.89 -5.70
CA ASP A 36 9.98 1.63 -4.62
C ASP A 36 9.56 0.47 -3.69
N TYR A 37 8.27 0.14 -3.63
CA TYR A 37 7.71 -0.93 -2.82
C TYR A 37 7.43 -2.22 -3.62
N ASP A 38 7.61 -2.24 -4.95
CA ASP A 38 7.35 -3.43 -5.79
C ASP A 38 8.39 -4.54 -5.54
N GLY A 39 9.64 -4.16 -5.28
CA GLY A 39 10.75 -5.08 -5.01
C GLY A 39 10.99 -5.40 -3.53
N VAL A 40 10.34 -4.69 -2.61
CA VAL A 40 10.55 -4.87 -1.17
C VAL A 40 9.54 -5.89 -0.65
N SER A 41 10.05 -7.01 -0.14
CA SER A 41 9.29 -8.02 0.61
C SER A 41 7.97 -8.49 -0.03
N GLY A 42 8.01 -8.83 -1.32
CA GLY A 42 6.88 -9.49 -1.99
C GLY A 42 5.81 -8.56 -2.58
N GLY A 43 6.10 -7.26 -2.67
CA GLY A 43 5.35 -6.29 -3.46
C GLY A 43 3.98 -5.90 -2.89
N PHE A 44 3.14 -5.33 -3.75
CA PHE A 44 1.81 -4.85 -3.40
C PHE A 44 0.77 -5.21 -4.46
N LYS A 45 -0.50 -5.28 -4.04
CA LYS A 45 -1.65 -5.51 -4.92
C LYS A 45 -2.54 -4.27 -4.95
N ILE A 46 -2.89 -3.81 -6.14
CA ILE A 46 -3.83 -2.70 -6.35
C ILE A 46 -5.23 -3.29 -6.51
N LYS A 47 -6.18 -2.79 -5.71
CA LYS A 47 -7.60 -3.08 -5.82
C LYS A 47 -8.38 -1.78 -6.01
N TRP A 48 -8.89 -1.58 -7.21
CA TRP A 48 -9.79 -0.47 -7.50
C TRP A 48 -11.13 -0.69 -6.82
N ARG A 49 -11.68 0.36 -6.22
CA ARG A 49 -13.02 0.37 -5.65
C ARG A 49 -13.96 1.20 -6.51
N ASP A 50 -13.51 2.39 -6.92
CA ASP A 50 -14.23 3.31 -7.80
C ASP A 50 -13.23 4.09 -8.68
N ASP A 51 -13.70 4.92 -9.62
CA ASP A 51 -12.84 5.75 -10.48
C ASP A 51 -11.96 6.78 -9.73
N THR A 52 -12.24 7.01 -8.44
CA THR A 52 -11.53 7.97 -7.58
C THR A 52 -11.07 7.37 -6.25
N SER A 53 -11.21 6.04 -6.08
CA SER A 53 -10.82 5.37 -4.85
C SER A 53 -10.25 3.96 -5.08
N LEU A 54 -9.18 3.63 -4.36
CA LEU A 54 -8.51 2.33 -4.47
C LEU A 54 -7.84 1.91 -3.16
N LEU A 55 -7.56 0.61 -3.06
CA LEU A 55 -6.86 -0.01 -1.96
C LEU A 55 -5.54 -0.61 -2.46
N ILE A 56 -4.45 -0.35 -1.74
CA ILE A 56 -3.16 -0.99 -1.96
C ILE A 56 -2.90 -1.95 -0.80
N VAL A 57 -2.79 -3.24 -1.11
CA VAL A 57 -2.55 -4.31 -0.13
C VAL A 57 -1.08 -4.71 -0.21
N PHE A 58 -0.34 -4.51 0.87
CA PHE A 58 1.07 -4.88 0.94
C PHE A 58 1.23 -6.32 1.42
N SER A 59 2.15 -7.05 0.80
CA SER A 59 2.50 -8.42 1.18
C SER A 59 3.33 -8.44 2.47
N ASP A 60 4.33 -7.58 2.56
CA ASP A 60 5.08 -7.29 3.78
C ASP A 60 5.52 -5.84 3.73
N ALA A 61 4.95 -5.02 4.60
CA ALA A 61 5.41 -3.66 4.78
C ALA A 61 6.53 -3.71 5.81
N SER A 62 7.77 -3.93 5.39
CA SER A 62 8.91 -3.70 6.27
C SER A 62 8.92 -2.21 6.63
N VAL A 63 8.55 -1.89 7.87
CA VAL A 63 8.61 -0.51 8.36
C VAL A 63 10.10 -0.22 8.57
N GLY A 64 10.66 0.72 7.81
CA GLY A 64 12.02 1.16 8.03
C GLY A 64 12.18 1.58 9.48
N VAL A 65 13.15 0.98 10.17
CA VAL A 65 13.50 1.24 11.57
C VAL A 65 14.17 2.59 11.75
#